data_AF-A0AAD5V852-F1
#
_entry.id   AF-A0AAD5V852-F1
#
_cell.length_a   1.000
_cell.length_b   1.000
_cell.length_c   1.000
_cell.angle_alpha   90.00
_cell.angle_beta   90.00
_cell.angle_gamma   90.00
#
_symmetry.space_group_name_H-M   'P 1'
#
loop_
_entity.id
_entity.type
_entity.pdbx_description
1 polymer ?
#
loop_
_entity_poly.entity_id
_entity_poly.type
_entity_poly.pdbx_seq_one_letter_code
_entity_poly.pdbx_strand_id
1 'polypeptide(L)'
;MAFLAYNEFGLSEHWLSKNLLNAIGYAAFEVGAVVVALSGEEKQLDYYAVKAVTISSLLIFTTIQSQDFKDEEGDRACGRKTVAILYPKVGRISLSILITAWAIVLPVIWHAPVLVSLLFLLMGVGIAVRFLALRDTASDRSSFMAYNVSIRDSSSQFKN
;
A
#
# COMPACT_ATOMS: atom_id res chain seq x y z
N MET A 1 4.70 19.00 -16.52
CA MET A 1 3.47 19.53 -15.89
C MET A 1 3.34 19.11 -14.43
N ALA A 2 3.41 17.83 -14.07
CA ALA A 2 3.35 17.38 -12.67
C ALA A 2 4.47 17.98 -11.77
N PHE A 3 5.66 18.23 -12.33
CA PHE A 3 6.81 18.80 -11.60
C PHE A 3 6.67 20.30 -11.28
N LEU A 4 5.83 21.06 -12.02
CA LEU A 4 5.62 22.48 -11.77
C LEU A 4 4.54 22.70 -10.69
N ALA A 5 3.48 21.88 -10.70
CA ALA A 5 2.49 21.85 -9.62
C ALA A 5 3.09 21.35 -8.28
N TYR A 6 4.19 20.58 -8.35
CA TYR A 6 4.93 20.06 -7.20
C TYR A 6 5.58 21.15 -6.34
N ASN A 7 6.03 22.25 -6.94
CA ASN A 7 6.98 23.15 -6.29
C ASN A 7 6.37 24.50 -5.83
N GLU A 8 5.24 24.93 -6.39
CA GLU A 8 4.71 26.28 -6.14
C GLU A 8 3.59 26.37 -5.07
N PHE A 9 3.03 25.26 -4.58
CA PHE A 9 1.86 25.29 -3.69
C PHE A 9 2.00 24.58 -2.32
N GLY A 10 3.19 24.11 -1.94
CA GLY A 10 3.37 23.45 -0.62
C GLY A 10 2.55 22.16 -0.44
N LEU A 11 2.07 21.56 -1.53
CA LEU A 11 1.21 20.37 -1.56
C LEU A 11 1.92 19.08 -1.11
N SER A 12 3.21 19.14 -0.76
CA SER A 12 3.97 18.02 -0.20
C SER A 12 3.69 17.78 1.29
N GLU A 13 3.01 18.69 1.99
CA GLU A 13 2.74 18.57 3.42
C GLU A 13 1.45 17.80 3.74
N HIS A 14 0.47 17.77 2.83
CA HIS A 14 -0.79 17.08 3.04
C HIS A 14 -0.83 15.70 2.37
N TRP A 15 -1.10 14.67 3.17
CA TRP A 15 -1.17 13.26 2.77
C TRP A 15 -2.07 13.01 1.55
N LEU A 16 -3.18 13.74 1.43
CA LEU A 16 -4.12 13.59 0.31
C LEU A 16 -3.52 14.03 -1.03
N SER A 17 -2.77 15.12 -1.02
CA SER A 17 -2.16 15.71 -2.22
C SER A 17 -1.01 14.83 -2.75
N LYS A 18 -0.21 14.25 -1.85
CA LYS A 18 0.80 13.24 -2.18
C LYS A 18 0.17 12.01 -2.85
N ASN A 19 -0.93 11.51 -2.27
CA ASN A 19 -1.65 10.35 -2.80
C ASN A 19 -2.28 10.64 -4.18
N LEU A 20 -2.85 11.82 -4.35
CA LEU A 20 -3.45 12.25 -5.62
C LEU A 20 -2.40 12.39 -6.73
N LEU A 21 -1.27 13.04 -6.45
CA LEU A 21 -0.22 13.24 -7.44
C LEU A 21 0.40 11.91 -7.87
N ASN A 22 0.65 11.01 -6.91
CA ASN A 22 1.14 9.68 -7.24
C ASN A 22 0.13 8.90 -8.10
N ALA A 23 -1.17 8.96 -7.77
CA ALA A 23 -2.19 8.30 -8.57
C ALA A 23 -2.24 8.84 -10.01
N ILE A 24 -2.13 10.16 -10.20
CA ILE A 24 -2.04 10.78 -11.53
C ILE A 24 -0.79 10.31 -12.27
N GLY A 25 0.34 10.20 -11.57
CA GLY A 25 1.59 9.68 -12.14
C GLY A 25 1.45 8.24 -12.65
N TYR A 26 0.83 7.36 -11.85
CA TYR A 26 0.53 6.00 -12.27
C TYR A 26 -0.46 5.95 -13.44
N ALA A 27 -1.52 6.76 -13.40
CA ALA A 27 -2.48 6.86 -14.50
C ALA A 27 -1.80 7.27 -15.81
N ALA A 28 -0.94 8.29 -15.78
CA ALA A 28 -0.20 8.75 -16.94
C ALA A 28 0.77 7.67 -17.47
N PHE A 29 1.41 6.91 -16.57
CA PHE A 29 2.26 5.79 -16.94
C PHE A 29 1.47 4.66 -17.61
N GLU A 30 0.31 4.30 -17.07
CA GLU A 30 -0.57 3.28 -17.66
C GLU A 30 -1.09 3.69 -19.04
N VAL A 31 -1.54 4.93 -19.21
CA VAL A 31 -1.94 5.47 -20.54
C VAL A 31 -0.76 5.38 -21.51
N GLY A 32 0.44 5.76 -21.08
CA GLY A 32 1.64 5.65 -21.91
C GLY A 32 1.92 4.21 -22.35
N ALA A 33 1.80 3.24 -21.45
CA ALA A 33 1.97 1.82 -21.76
C ALA A 33 0.93 1.31 -22.77
N VAL A 34 -0.33 1.71 -22.61
CA VAL A 34 -1.41 1.37 -23.55
C VAL A 34 -1.15 1.96 -24.93
N VAL A 35 -0.74 3.23 -25.03
CA VAL A 35 -0.45 3.88 -26.31
C VAL A 35 0.72 3.21 -27.04
N VAL A 36 1.75 2.78 -26.31
CA VAL A 36 2.87 2.01 -26.89
C VAL A 36 2.39 0.63 -27.36
N ALA A 37 1.58 -0.08 -26.57
CA ALA A 37 1.05 -1.38 -26.96
C ALA A 37 0.13 -1.31 -28.20
N LEU A 38 -0.60 -0.21 -28.38
CA LEU A 38 -1.50 0.04 -29.51
C LEU A 38 -0.79 0.63 -30.74
N SER A 39 0.52 0.85 -30.73
CA SER A 39 1.22 1.54 -31.80
C SER A 39 1.21 0.85 -33.19
N GLY A 40 0.51 -0.29 -33.34
CA GLY A 40 0.31 -1.02 -34.60
C GLY A 40 -1.14 -1.10 -35.14
N GLU A 41 -2.18 -0.83 -34.34
CA GLU A 41 -3.60 -0.83 -34.79
C GLU A 41 -4.33 0.40 -34.21
N GLU A 42 -5.39 0.85 -34.87
CA GLU A 42 -6.10 2.14 -34.69
C GLU A 42 -5.81 2.95 -33.41
N LYS A 43 -5.33 4.19 -33.58
CA LYS A 43 -4.88 5.16 -32.56
C LYS A 43 -5.92 5.61 -31.52
N GLN A 44 -7.07 4.97 -31.41
CA GLN A 44 -8.10 5.34 -30.45
C GLN A 44 -8.02 4.43 -29.23
N LEU A 45 -8.00 5.03 -28.04
CA LEU A 45 -8.13 4.31 -26.78
C LEU A 45 -9.50 3.62 -26.78
N ASP A 46 -9.48 2.30 -26.92
CA ASP A 46 -10.69 1.47 -26.80
C ASP A 46 -11.36 1.73 -25.43
N TYR A 47 -12.69 1.65 -25.39
CA TYR A 47 -13.48 1.82 -24.19
C TYR A 47 -12.97 0.94 -23.04
N TYR A 48 -12.55 -0.29 -23.35
CA TYR A 48 -11.96 -1.21 -22.37
C TYR A 48 -10.62 -0.72 -21.82
N ALA A 49 -9.81 -0.08 -22.64
CA ALA A 49 -8.53 0.50 -22.21
C ALA A 49 -8.74 1.70 -21.28
N VAL A 50 -9.65 2.61 -21.63
CA VAL A 50 -10.01 3.75 -20.77
C VAL A 50 -10.60 3.26 -19.44
N LYS A 51 -11.48 2.25 -19.49
CA LYS A 51 -12.07 1.63 -18.31
C LYS A 51 -10.99 0.99 -17.42
N ALA A 52 -10.03 0.27 -18.00
CA ALA A 52 -8.93 -0.35 -17.27
C ALA A 52 -8.08 0.68 -16.54
N VAL A 53 -7.60 1.71 -17.27
CA VAL A 53 -6.78 2.79 -16.70
C VAL A 53 -7.52 3.50 -15.57
N THR A 54 -8.80 3.81 -15.77
CA THR A 54 -9.60 4.52 -14.76
C THR A 54 -9.72 3.71 -13.47
N ILE A 55 -10.02 2.41 -13.59
CA ILE A 55 -10.18 1.52 -12.44
C ILE A 55 -8.86 1.31 -11.72
N SER A 56 -7.78 1.08 -12.44
CA SER A 56 -6.44 0.96 -11.87
C SER A 56 -6.01 2.24 -11.15
N SER A 57 -6.27 3.41 -11.74
CA SER A 57 -5.99 4.71 -11.11
C SER A 57 -6.74 4.89 -9.80
N LEU A 58 -8.02 4.51 -9.74
CA LEU A 58 -8.83 4.55 -8.52
C LEU A 58 -8.34 3.55 -7.46
N LEU A 59 -7.97 2.35 -7.88
CA LEU A 59 -7.39 1.34 -7.00
C LEU A 59 -6.09 1.85 -6.37
N ILE A 60 -5.19 2.41 -7.19
CA ILE A 60 -3.92 2.97 -6.72
C ILE A 60 -4.20 4.15 -5.79
N PHE A 61 -5.04 5.10 -6.20
CA PHE A 61 -5.36 6.28 -5.38
C PHE A 61 -5.87 5.91 -3.98
N THR A 62 -6.70 4.87 -3.88
CA THR A 62 -7.26 4.44 -2.59
C THR A 62 -6.31 3.57 -1.77
N THR A 63 -5.36 2.87 -2.40
CA THR A 63 -4.44 1.94 -1.71
C THR A 63 -3.02 2.47 -1.54
N ILE A 64 -2.66 3.59 -2.18
CA ILE A 64 -1.31 4.14 -2.15
C ILE A 64 -0.86 4.61 -0.76
N GLN A 65 -1.81 4.94 0.11
CA GLN A 65 -1.54 5.21 1.53
C GLN A 65 -0.88 4.03 2.26
N SER A 66 -0.90 2.82 1.68
CA SER A 66 -0.11 1.68 2.17
C SER A 66 1.39 1.96 2.23
N GLN A 67 1.90 2.84 1.35
CA GLN A 67 3.31 3.22 1.32
C GLN A 67 3.72 3.97 2.59
N ASP A 68 2.85 4.86 3.10
CA ASP A 68 3.13 5.60 4.35
C ASP A 68 3.31 4.65 5.55
N PHE A 69 2.70 3.47 5.55
CA PHE A 69 2.91 2.45 6.61
C PHE A 69 4.25 1.74 6.51
N LYS A 70 4.76 1.57 5.30
CA LYS A 70 6.09 0.98 5.06
C LYS A 70 7.17 1.98 5.46
N ASP A 71 6.98 3.25 5.12
CA ASP A 71 7.97 4.30 5.32
C ASP A 71 7.84 4.99 6.69
N GLU A 72 7.01 4.45 7.60
CA GLU A 72 6.71 5.04 8.92
C GLU A 72 7.99 5.35 9.72
N GLU A 73 8.96 4.43 9.77
CA GLU A 73 10.21 4.62 10.51
C GLU A 73 11.06 5.75 9.92
N GLY A 74 11.16 5.82 8.59
CA GLY A 74 11.91 6.86 7.89
C GLY A 74 11.22 8.23 7.97
N ASP A 75 9.90 8.27 7.82
CA ASP A 75 9.11 9.49 7.96
C ASP A 75 9.16 10.03 9.40
N ARG A 76 9.20 9.14 10.41
CA ARG A 76 9.40 9.52 11.81
C ARG A 76 10.80 10.10 12.05
N ALA A 77 11.85 9.51 11.48
CA ALA A 77 13.22 10.04 11.57
C ALA A 77 13.37 11.43 10.92
N CYS A 78 12.61 11.69 9.86
CA CYS A 78 12.55 12.96 9.16
C CYS A 78 11.53 13.98 9.75
N GLY A 79 10.82 13.62 10.82
CA GLY A 79 9.84 14.51 11.48
C GLY A 79 8.54 14.75 10.68
N ARG A 80 8.20 13.90 9.72
CA ARG A 80 6.97 14.02 8.91
C ARG A 80 5.73 13.54 9.66
N LYS A 81 4.59 14.12 9.31
CA LYS A 81 3.27 13.76 9.87
C LYS A 81 2.40 13.08 8.81
N THR A 82 2.60 11.78 8.60
CA THR A 82 1.82 10.96 7.65
C THR A 82 0.62 10.28 8.32
N VAL A 83 -0.30 9.71 7.52
CA VAL A 83 -1.50 9.00 8.05
C VAL A 83 -1.10 7.82 8.93
N ALA A 84 0.00 7.13 8.58
CA ALA A 84 0.55 6.04 9.38
C ALA A 84 1.02 6.51 10.76
N ILE A 85 1.59 7.71 10.87
CA ILE A 85 2.09 8.27 12.14
C ILE A 85 0.96 8.90 12.97
N LEU A 86 0.06 9.66 12.32
CA LEU A 86 -1.02 10.39 13.00
C LEU A 86 -2.19 9.48 13.38
N TYR A 87 -2.57 8.55 12.49
CA TYR A 87 -3.76 7.69 12.64
C TYR A 87 -3.48 6.23 12.27
N PRO A 88 -2.50 5.56 12.90
CA PRO A 88 -2.05 4.21 12.52
C PRO A 88 -3.18 3.18 12.51
N LYS A 89 -4.07 3.22 13.51
CA LYS A 89 -5.18 2.25 13.64
C LYS A 89 -6.24 2.46 12.57
N VAL A 90 -6.65 3.71 12.34
CA VAL A 90 -7.70 4.05 11.37
C VAL A 90 -7.19 3.80 9.95
N GLY A 91 -5.96 4.21 9.64
CA GLY A 91 -5.38 4.00 8.33
C GLY A 91 -5.22 2.51 7.99
N ARG A 92 -4.75 1.65 8.93
CA ARG A 92 -4.67 0.20 8.71
C ARG A 92 -6.04 -0.44 8.48
N ILE A 93 -7.04 -0.09 9.29
CA ILE A 93 -8.42 -0.59 9.11
C ILE A 93 -8.98 -0.16 7.75
N SER A 94 -8.82 1.12 7.40
CA SER A 94 -9.31 1.66 6.13
C SER A 94 -8.65 0.97 4.94
N LEU A 95 -7.34 0.75 4.99
CA LEU A 95 -6.60 0.06 3.95
C LEU A 95 -7.01 -1.41 3.81
N SER A 96 -7.19 -2.12 4.93
CA SER A 96 -7.65 -3.51 4.92
C SER A 96 -9.05 -3.63 4.30
N ILE A 97 -9.98 -2.72 4.64
CA ILE A 97 -11.31 -2.68 4.03
C ILE A 97 -11.21 -2.41 2.52
N LEU A 98 -10.40 -1.44 2.12
CA LEU A 98 -10.23 -1.08 0.70
C LEU A 98 -9.63 -2.22 -0.12
N ILE A 99 -8.59 -2.90 0.39
CA ILE A 99 -7.97 -4.04 -0.29
C ILE A 99 -8.97 -5.19 -0.44
N THR A 100 -9.73 -5.52 0.61
CA THR A 100 -10.77 -6.57 0.52
C THR A 100 -11.89 -6.17 -0.43
N ALA A 101 -12.33 -4.91 -0.43
CA ALA A 101 -13.34 -4.42 -1.36
C ALA A 101 -12.88 -4.54 -2.81
N TRP A 102 -11.66 -4.09 -3.13
CA TRP A 102 -11.10 -4.21 -4.48
C TRP A 102 -10.90 -5.67 -4.92
N ALA A 103 -10.58 -6.56 -3.98
CA ALA A 103 -10.48 -8.00 -4.26
C ALA A 103 -11.82 -8.64 -4.67
N ILE A 104 -12.96 -8.03 -4.33
CA ILE A 104 -14.30 -8.46 -4.74
C ILE A 104 -14.74 -7.71 -6.01
N VAL A 105 -14.55 -6.39 -6.04
CA VAL A 105 -15.03 -5.52 -7.11
C VAL A 105 -14.34 -5.82 -8.44
N LEU A 106 -13.02 -6.04 -8.44
CA LEU A 106 -12.28 -6.29 -9.69
C LEU A 106 -12.77 -7.55 -10.43
N PRO A 107 -12.85 -8.74 -9.79
CA PRO A 107 -13.38 -9.91 -10.46
C PRO A 107 -14.81 -9.75 -11.01
N VAL A 108 -15.66 -9.01 -10.30
CA VAL A 108 -17.04 -8.72 -10.74
C VAL A 108 -17.05 -7.83 -11.99
N ILE A 109 -16.28 -6.74 -11.99
CA ILE A 109 -16.20 -5.81 -13.13
C ILE A 109 -15.70 -6.49 -14.41
N TRP A 110 -14.75 -7.41 -14.27
CA TRP A 110 -14.10 -8.10 -15.37
C TRP A 110 -14.72 -9.46 -15.69
N HIS A 111 -15.84 -9.82 -15.05
CA HIS A 111 -16.51 -11.11 -15.22
C HIS A 111 -15.56 -12.31 -15.11
N ALA A 112 -14.65 -12.27 -14.15
CA ALA A 112 -13.62 -13.29 -13.99
C ALA A 112 -14.22 -14.64 -13.60
N PRO A 113 -13.61 -15.77 -14.03
CA PRO A 113 -14.04 -17.10 -13.61
C PRO A 113 -14.03 -17.26 -12.08
N VAL A 114 -14.94 -18.05 -11.55
CA VAL A 114 -15.11 -18.26 -10.09
C VAL A 114 -13.79 -18.62 -9.41
N LEU A 115 -12.97 -19.48 -10.02
CA LEU A 115 -11.67 -19.86 -9.47
C LEU A 115 -10.72 -18.66 -9.33
N VAL A 116 -10.66 -17.79 -10.34
CA VAL A 116 -9.82 -16.59 -10.31
C VAL A 116 -10.33 -15.63 -9.24
N SER A 117 -11.64 -15.42 -9.17
CA SER A 117 -12.29 -14.59 -8.15
C SER A 117 -11.98 -15.07 -6.74
N LEU A 118 -12.01 -16.38 -6.49
CA LEU A 118 -11.68 -16.97 -5.20
C LEU A 118 -10.20 -16.77 -4.83
N LEU A 119 -9.28 -17.02 -5.77
CA LEU A 119 -7.85 -16.80 -5.54
C LEU A 119 -7.55 -15.33 -5.23
N PHE A 120 -8.18 -14.41 -5.97
CA PHE A 120 -8.02 -12.98 -5.79
C PHE A 120 -8.56 -12.52 -4.42
N LEU A 121 -9.72 -13.04 -4.01
CA LEU A 121 -10.31 -12.79 -2.70
C LEU A 121 -9.42 -13.32 -1.57
N LEU A 122 -8.93 -14.55 -1.67
CA LEU A 122 -8.04 -15.15 -0.67
C LEU A 122 -6.75 -14.34 -0.50
N MET A 123 -6.16 -13.88 -1.60
CA MET A 123 -4.98 -13.03 -1.57
C MET A 123 -5.28 -11.67 -0.93
N GLY A 124 -6.39 -11.02 -1.31
CA GLY A 124 -6.81 -9.74 -0.74
C GLY A 124 -7.09 -9.84 0.77
N VAL A 125 -7.80 -10.87 1.21
CA VAL A 125 -8.04 -11.14 2.64
C VAL A 125 -6.74 -11.44 3.37
N GLY A 126 -5.83 -12.24 2.79
CA GLY A 126 -4.52 -12.51 3.38
C GLY A 126 -3.69 -11.26 3.63
N ILE A 127 -3.69 -10.33 2.66
CA ILE A 127 -3.02 -9.02 2.81
C ILE A 127 -3.72 -8.15 3.86
N ALA A 128 -5.06 -8.09 3.82
CA ALA A 128 -5.84 -7.32 4.80
C ALA A 128 -5.64 -7.82 6.23
N VAL A 129 -5.62 -9.14 6.44
CA VAL A 129 -5.31 -9.77 7.72
C VAL A 129 -3.88 -9.45 8.14
N ARG A 130 -2.89 -9.52 7.25
CA ARG A 130 -1.51 -9.12 7.58
C ARG A 130 -1.41 -7.67 8.06
N PHE A 131 -2.10 -6.74 7.39
CA PHE A 131 -2.13 -5.33 7.79
C PHE A 131 -2.77 -5.11 9.17
N LEU A 132 -3.73 -5.96 9.56
CA LEU A 132 -4.39 -5.92 10.88
C LEU A 132 -3.65 -6.72 11.96
N ALA A 133 -2.99 -7.82 11.60
CA ALA A 133 -2.34 -8.77 12.51
C ALA A 133 -0.90 -8.36 12.85
N LEU A 134 -0.19 -7.67 11.96
CA LEU A 134 1.08 -6.96 12.26
C LEU A 134 0.81 -5.70 13.11
N ARG A 135 0.00 -5.87 14.15
CA ARG A 135 -0.40 -4.86 15.13
C ARG A 135 0.51 -4.86 16.36
N ASP A 136 1.30 -5.91 16.55
CA ASP A 136 1.70 -6.25 17.90
C ASP A 136 3.19 -6.13 18.17
N THR A 137 3.60 -4.90 18.44
CA THR A 137 4.82 -4.59 19.19
C THR A 137 4.86 -5.30 20.56
N ALA A 138 3.74 -5.86 21.06
CA ALA A 138 3.72 -6.67 22.28
C ALA A 138 4.14 -8.15 22.04
N SER A 139 3.84 -8.73 20.87
CA SER A 139 4.31 -10.08 20.51
C SER A 139 5.82 -10.09 20.20
N ASP A 140 6.36 -8.99 19.66
CA ASP A 140 7.82 -8.83 19.51
C ASP A 140 8.52 -8.68 20.86
N ARG A 141 7.85 -8.17 21.89
CA ARG A 141 8.41 -8.11 23.25
C ARG A 141 8.52 -9.49 23.89
N SER A 142 7.57 -10.40 23.62
CA SER A 142 7.64 -11.79 24.07
C SER A 142 8.75 -12.55 23.32
N SER A 143 8.87 -12.36 22.02
CA SER A 143 9.96 -12.94 21.21
C SER A 143 11.32 -12.36 21.56
N PHE A 144 11.42 -11.05 21.86
CA PHE A 144 12.64 -10.38 22.30
C PHE A 144 13.03 -10.75 23.74
N MET A 145 12.08 -10.93 24.66
CA MET A 145 12.38 -11.48 25.99
C MET A 145 12.79 -12.95 25.91
N ALA A 146 12.13 -13.76 25.10
CA ALA A 146 12.53 -15.15 24.86
C ALA A 146 13.93 -15.25 24.23
N TYR A 147 14.27 -14.31 23.34
CA TYR A 147 15.60 -14.17 22.74
C TYR A 147 16.67 -13.71 23.75
N ASN A 148 16.39 -12.70 24.58
CA ASN A 148 17.33 -12.19 25.59
C ASN A 148 17.45 -13.06 26.84
N VAL A 149 16.58 -14.06 27.04
CA VAL A 149 16.73 -15.06 28.11
C VAL A 149 17.84 -16.08 27.82
N SER A 150 18.39 -16.11 26.60
CA SER A 150 19.63 -16.84 26.34
C SER A 150 20.84 -15.92 26.50
N ILE A 151 21.69 -16.31 27.46
CA ILE A 151 22.99 -15.72 27.86
C ILE A 151 22.88 -14.63 28.93
N ARG A 152 22.49 -15.05 30.14
CA ARG A 152 23.34 -14.73 31.30
C ARG A 152 24.01 -16.03 31.73
N ASP A 153 25.20 -16.26 31.19
CA ASP A 153 26.11 -17.26 31.73
C ASP A 153 26.47 -16.78 33.14
N SER A 154 25.91 -17.46 34.15
CA SER A 154 26.21 -17.22 35.55
C SER A 154 26.56 -18.54 36.22
N SER A 155 27.69 -19.11 35.83
CA SER A 155 28.41 -20.09 36.66
C SER A 155 29.94 -20.05 36.46
N SER A 156 30.55 -18.86 36.56
CA SER A 156 32.00 -18.72 36.76
C SER A 156 32.40 -17.59 37.73
N GLN A 157 31.62 -17.37 38.79
CA GLN A 157 32.04 -16.55 39.92
C GLN A 157 31.54 -17.21 41.23
N PHE A 158 32.45 -17.40 42.19
CA PHE A 158 32.42 -18.19 43.44
C PHE A 158 32.82 -19.68 43.25
N LYS A 159 33.97 -20.18 43.70
CA LYS A 159 34.92 -19.84 44.80
C LYS A 159 36.35 -20.23 44.36
N ASN A 160 37.39 -19.46 44.64
CA ASN A 160 38.28 -19.59 45.83
C ASN A 160 38.51 -21.04 46.28
#